data_AF-A0A4V3AUX4-F1
#
_entry.id   AF-A0A4V3AUX4-F1
#
_cell.length_a   1.000
_cell.length_b   1.000
_cell.length_c   1.000
_cell.angle_alpha   90.00
_cell.angle_beta   90.00
_cell.angle_gamma   90.00
#
_symmetry.space_group_name_H-M   'P 1'
#
loop_
_entity.id
_entity.type
_entity.pdbx_description
1 polymer ?
#
loop_
_entity_poly.entity_id
_entity_poly.type
_entity_poly.pdbx_seq_one_letter_code
_entity_poly.pdbx_strand_id
1 'polypeptide(L)' 'MPLNHSNNKAAVSANIKQIVDEWKLSGKIGTSSPRSKIQAVRQAVAIALSISDHNQKRLYRKKQPAIKSKNIGHAAS' A
#
# COMPACT_ATOMS: atom_id res chain seq x y z
N MET A 1 -9.72 9.41 -1.42
CA MET A 1 -10.03 9.12 0.00
C MET A 1 -8.78 9.03 0.87
N PRO A 2 -8.82 9.37 2.19
CA PRO A 2 -7.72 9.10 3.12
C PRO A 2 -7.76 7.63 3.59
N LEU A 3 -6.68 6.87 3.40
CA LEU A 3 -6.57 5.47 3.79
C LEU A 3 -5.75 5.32 5.08
N ASN A 4 -6.12 4.35 5.92
CA ASN A 4 -5.39 4.08 7.17
C ASN A 4 -4.11 3.29 6.86
N HIS A 5 -2.97 3.76 7.38
CA HIS A 5 -1.65 3.18 7.14
C HIS A 5 -1.26 2.14 8.21
N SER A 6 -2.14 1.85 9.16
CA SER A 6 -1.89 0.89 10.24
C SER A 6 -1.92 -0.55 9.72
N ASN A 7 -1.09 -1.41 10.31
CA ASN A 7 -0.91 -2.80 9.84
C ASN A 7 -1.80 -3.82 10.53
N ASN A 8 -2.86 -3.38 11.20
CA ASN A 8 -3.78 -4.29 11.87
C ASN A 8 -4.91 -4.71 10.93
N LYS A 9 -5.50 -5.88 11.21
CA LYS A 9 -6.61 -6.43 10.41
C LYS A 9 -7.80 -5.46 10.31
N ALA A 10 -8.03 -4.66 11.35
CA ALA A 10 -9.08 -3.64 11.38
C ALA A 10 -8.85 -2.53 10.35
N ALA A 11 -7.63 -2.01 10.23
CA ALA A 11 -7.30 -0.99 9.22
C ALA A 11 -7.38 -1.54 7.80
N VAL A 12 -6.91 -2.76 7.57
CA VAL A 12 -7.06 -3.43 6.26
C VAL A 12 -8.54 -3.57 5.89
N SER A 13 -9.37 -4.03 6.83
CA SER A 13 -10.82 -4.18 6.62
C SER A 13 -11.52 -2.85 6.36
N ALA A 14 -11.18 -1.81 7.14
CA ALA A 14 -11.72 -0.46 6.96
C ALA A 14 -11.34 0.12 5.58
N ASN A 15 -10.09 -0.05 5.17
CA ASN A 15 -9.61 0.39 3.85
C ASN A 15 -10.35 -0.32 2.72
N ILE A 16 -10.53 -1.65 2.80
CA ILE A 16 -11.29 -2.41 1.80
C ILE A 16 -12.72 -1.88 1.70
N LYS A 17 -13.39 -1.68 2.84
CA LYS A 17 -14.76 -1.16 2.88
C LYS A 17 -14.85 0.20 2.20
N GLN A 18 -13.96 1.12 2.54
CA GLN A 18 -13.96 2.47 2.00
C GLN A 18 -13.74 2.48 0.48
N ILE A 19 -12.79 1.67 -0.02
CA ILE A 19 -12.51 1.57 -1.45
C ILE A 19 -13.71 1.01 -2.22
N VAL A 20 -14.36 -0.03 -1.67
CA VAL A 20 -15.55 -0.63 -2.29
C VAL A 20 -16.75 0.31 -2.24
N ASP A 21 -16.91 1.08 -1.16
CA ASP A 21 -17.99 2.07 -1.05
C ASP A 21 -17.79 3.22 -2.05
N GLU A 22 -16.55 3.69 -2.27
CA GLU A 22 -16.25 4.69 -3.32
C GLU A 22 -16.56 4.17 -4.72
N TRP A 23 -16.27 2.90 -5.00
CA TRP A 23 -16.67 2.24 -6.24
C TRP A 23 -18.18 2.15 -6.41
N LYS A 24 -18.94 1.84 -5.35
CA LYS A 24 -20.41 1.80 -5.43
C LYS A 24 -20.99 3.18 -5.76
N LEU A 25 -20.37 4.25 -5.25
CA LEU A 25 -20.83 5.62 -5.46
C LEU A 25 -20.46 6.16 -6.84
N SER A 26 -19.23 5.92 -7.29
CA SER A 26 -18.68 6.57 -8.50
C SER A 26 -18.47 5.63 -9.68
N GLY A 27 -18.56 4.32 -9.47
CA GLY A 27 -18.12 3.29 -10.42
C GLY A 27 -16.60 3.18 -10.55
N LYS A 28 -15.82 3.91 -9.75
CA LYS A 28 -14.37 4.05 -9.89
C LYS A 28 -13.62 3.76 -8.60
N ILE A 29 -12.37 3.31 -8.76
CA ILE A 29 -11.37 3.22 -7.71
C ILE A 29 -10.14 3.98 -8.22
N GLY A 30 -9.95 5.20 -7.74
CA GLY A 30 -8.94 6.10 -8.29
C GLY A 30 -9.16 6.34 -9.79
N THR A 31 -8.19 5.95 -10.62
CA THR A 31 -8.26 6.08 -12.09
C THR A 31 -8.83 4.84 -12.78
N SER A 32 -9.01 3.73 -12.06
CA SER A 32 -9.59 2.51 -12.62
C SER A 32 -11.12 2.50 -12.47
N SER A 33 -11.81 1.89 -13.44
CA SER A 33 -13.27 1.74 -13.44
C SER A 33 -13.64 0.24 -13.49
N PRO A 34 -13.58 -0.48 -12.37
CA PRO A 34 -13.91 -1.91 -12.34
C PRO A 34 -15.33 -2.18 -12.84
N ARG A 35 -15.49 -3.14 -13.75
CA ARG A 35 -16.80 -3.44 -14.36
C ARG A 35 -17.74 -4.21 -13.43
N SER A 36 -17.20 -4.86 -12.40
CA SER A 36 -17.99 -5.66 -11.46
C SER A 36 -17.50 -5.52 -10.02
N LYS A 37 -18.39 -5.83 -9.08
CA LYS A 37 -18.09 -5.80 -7.64
C LYS A 37 -16.92 -6.71 -7.27
N ILE A 38 -16.81 -7.87 -7.93
CA ILE A 38 -15.70 -8.81 -7.68
C ILE A 38 -14.36 -8.18 -8.08
N GLN A 39 -14.31 -7.50 -9.23
CA GLN A 39 -13.10 -6.79 -9.67
C GLN A 39 -12.76 -5.65 -8.71
N ALA A 40 -13.76 -4.88 -8.29
CA ALA A 40 -13.59 -3.80 -7.31
C ALA A 40 -13.02 -4.31 -5.98
N VAL A 41 -13.55 -5.43 -5.46
CA VAL A 41 -13.07 -6.04 -4.21
C VAL A 41 -11.62 -6.53 -4.35
N ARG A 42 -11.27 -7.18 -5.47
CA ARG A 42 -9.88 -7.62 -5.72
C ARG A 42 -8.90 -6.44 -5.74
N GLN A 43 -9.27 -5.36 -6.41
CA GLN A 43 -8.48 -4.12 -6.45
C GLN A 43 -8.35 -3.50 -5.04
N ALA A 44 -9.47 -3.46 -4.29
CA ALA A 44 -9.51 -2.92 -2.94
C ALA A 44 -8.58 -3.68 -1.98
N VAL A 45 -8.59 -5.02 -2.04
CA VAL A 45 -7.69 -5.87 -1.25
C VAL A 45 -6.23 -5.59 -1.60
N ALA A 46 -5.89 -5.52 -2.89
CA ALA A 46 -4.52 -5.24 -3.34
C ALA A 46 -4.00 -3.89 -2.82
N ILE A 47 -4.81 -2.83 -2.92
CA ILE A 47 -4.45 -1.49 -2.43
C ILE A 47 -4.33 -1.48 -0.90
N ALA A 48 -5.31 -2.05 -0.18
CA ALA A 48 -5.32 -2.08 1.28
C ALA A 48 -4.12 -2.84 1.86
N LEU A 49 -3.76 -3.98 1.24
CA LEU A 49 -2.56 -4.73 1.61
C LEU A 49 -1.28 -3.99 1.25
N SER A 50 -1.20 -3.35 0.08
CA SER A 50 -0.02 -2.58 -0.32
C SER A 50 0.30 -1.46 0.67
N ILE A 51 -0.72 -0.69 1.08
CA ILE A 51 -0.58 0.41 2.06
C ILE A 51 -0.07 -0.10 3.40
N SER A 52 -0.54 -1.28 3.82
CA SER A 52 -0.12 -1.92 5.06
C SER A 52 1.30 -2.53 4.95
N ASP A 53 1.63 -3.14 3.82
CA ASP A 53 2.94 -3.76 3.60
C ASP A 53 4.07 -2.72 3.53
N HIS A 54 3.80 -1.54 2.96
CA HIS A 54 4.78 -0.44 2.95
C HIS A 54 5.20 -0.04 4.36
N ASN A 55 4.32 -0.18 5.34
CA ASN A 55 4.63 0.08 6.72
C ASN A 55 5.42 -1.10 7.36
N GLN A 56 5.22 -2.35 6.94
CA GLN A 56 6.10 -3.47 7.34
C GLN A 56 7.54 -3.26 6.86
N LYS A 57 7.71 -2.92 5.58
CA LYS A 57 9.04 -2.63 5.02
C LYS A 57 9.69 -1.43 5.71
N ARG A 58 8.93 -0.39 6.05
CA ARG A 58 9.44 0.77 6.79
C ARG A 58 9.84 0.39 8.22
N LEU A 59 9.05 -0.45 8.91
CA LEU A 59 9.35 -0.95 10.25
C LEU A 59 10.56 -1.89 10.27
N TYR A 60 10.68 -2.79 9.29
CA TYR A 60 11.86 -3.65 9.12
C TYR A 60 13.11 -2.83 8.75
N ARG A 61 13.00 -1.82 7.88
CA ARG A 61 14.11 -0.91 7.54
C ARG A 61 14.54 -0.05 8.72
N LYS A 62 13.64 0.28 9.66
CA LYS A 62 13.96 1.00 10.90
C LYS A 62 14.66 0.12 11.95
N LYS A 63 14.54 -1.21 11.84
CA LYS A 63 15.23 -2.19 12.70
C LYS A 63 16.56 -2.69 12.12
N GLN A 64 16.92 -2.34 10.89
CA GLN A 64 18.26 -2.56 10.37
C GLN A 64 19.15 -1.39 10.82
N PRO A 65 20.20 -1.60 11.64
CA PRO A 65 21.18 -0.55 11.86
C PRO A 65 21.74 -0.16 10.50
N ALA A 66 21.91 1.15 10.26
CA ALA A 66 22.48 1.67 9.03
C ALA A 66 23.83 0.99 8.77
N ILE A 67 23.85 0.00 7.85
CA ILE A 67 25.10 -0.52 7.32
C ILE A 67 25.67 0.63 6.49
N LYS A 68 26.66 1.30 7.10
CA LYS A 68 27.42 2.42 6.56
C LYS A 68 27.83 2.07 5.13
N SER A 69 27.26 2.76 4.14
CA SER A 69 27.76 2.72 2.76
C SER A 69 29.25 3.09 2.82
N LYS A 70 30.12 2.10 2.67
CA LYS A 70 31.56 2.33 2.52
C LYS A 70 31.77 2.78 1.08
N ASN A 71 32.26 4.01 0.97
CA ASN A 71 32.74 4.66 -0.24
C ASN A 71 33.41 3.67 -1.20
N ILE A 72 32.78 3.44 -2.36
CA ILE A 72 33.49 2.99 -3.55
C ILE A 72 34.14 4.23 -4.18
N GLY A 73 35.38 4.48 -3.78
CA GLY A 73 36.25 5.43 -4.44
C GLY A 73 36.45 4.99 -5.88
N HIS A 74 36.10 5.87 -6.81
CA HIS A 74 36.59 5.82 -8.18
C HIS A 74 38.10 6.00 -8.14
N ALA A 75 38.84 5.02 -8.65
CA ALA A 75 40.20 5.21 -9.12
C ALA A 75 40.25 4.57 -10.51
N ALA A 76 39.83 5.36 -11.51
CA ALA A 76 40.18 5.15 -12.89
C ALA A 76 41.37 6.06 -13.19
N SER A 77 42.55 5.47 -13.41
CA SER A 77 43.68 6.01 -14.18
C SER A 77 44.63 4.86 -14.45
#